data_AF-A0AAW8EIW1-F1
#
_entry.id   AF-A0AAW8EIW1-F1
#
_cell.length_a   1.000
_cell.length_b   1.000
_cell.length_c   1.000
_cell.angle_alpha   90.00
_cell.angle_beta   90.00
_cell.angle_gamma   90.00
#
_symmetry.space_group_name_H-M   'P 1'
#
loop_
_entity.id
_entity.type
_entity.pdbx_description
1 polymer ?
#
loop_
_entity_poly.entity_id
_entity_poly.type
_entity_poly.pdbx_seq_one_letter_code
_entity_poly.pdbx_strand_id
1 'polypeptide(L)'
;MRKTFQLQVEGKHPDRLLEAIKHEIRKYIKRERRRVLPEGADFWDFDCRFGTSEETAEAVHLSAITGLIDGIAKEGGKQFYVEVVAKPGKRKPRAAGEPAQEEPPEEI
;
A
#
# COMPACT_ATOMS: atom_id res chain seq x y z
N MET A 1 -8.09 4.16 -2.80
CA MET A 1 -8.72 4.33 -1.47
C MET A 1 -7.74 5.06 -0.57
N ARG A 2 -8.24 5.97 0.28
CA ARG A 2 -7.46 6.63 1.33
C ARG A 2 -8.24 6.46 2.62
N LYS A 3 -7.64 5.88 3.64
CA LYS A 3 -8.36 5.57 4.87
C LYS A 3 -7.41 5.41 6.05
N THR A 4 -7.81 6.00 7.16
CA THR A 4 -7.19 5.77 8.46
C THR A 4 -7.94 4.65 9.17
N PHE A 5 -7.21 3.65 9.64
CA PHE A 5 -7.73 2.52 10.38
C PHE A 5 -7.25 2.59 11.83
N GLN A 6 -8.16 2.40 12.79
CA GLN A 6 -7.84 2.36 14.22
C GLN A 6 -7.57 0.93 14.64
N LEU A 7 -6.33 0.60 15.00
CA LEU A 7 -5.91 -0.73 15.47
C LEU A 7 -6.43 -1.06 16.86
N GLN A 8 -6.49 -0.07 17.75
CA GLN A 8 -7.04 -0.21 19.09
C GLN A 8 -8.46 0.36 19.10
N VAL A 9 -9.45 -0.54 19.03
CA VAL A 9 -10.86 -0.21 19.24
C VAL A 9 -11.31 -0.92 20.50
N GLU A 10 -11.68 -0.14 21.52
CA GLU A 10 -12.17 -0.66 22.80
C GLU A 10 -13.36 -1.61 22.55
N GLY A 11 -13.22 -2.87 23.00
CA GLY A 11 -14.23 -3.92 22.80
C GLY A 11 -14.11 -4.76 21.52
N LYS A 12 -13.10 -4.58 20.65
CA LYS A 12 -12.85 -5.44 19.48
C LYS A 12 -11.53 -6.20 19.59
N HIS A 13 -11.52 -7.44 19.09
CA HIS A 13 -10.29 -8.22 18.95
C HIS A 13 -9.37 -7.61 17.87
N PRO A 14 -8.14 -7.19 18.23
CA PRO A 14 -7.22 -6.54 17.30
C PRO A 14 -6.88 -7.45 16.11
N ASP A 15 -6.74 -8.76 16.33
CA ASP A 15 -6.49 -9.74 15.27
C ASP A 15 -7.57 -9.74 14.19
N ARG A 16 -8.85 -9.73 14.60
CA ARG A 16 -9.96 -9.71 13.63
C ARG A 16 -10.01 -8.41 12.85
N LEU A 17 -9.69 -7.30 13.52
CA LEU A 17 -9.66 -6.01 12.86
C LEU A 17 -8.52 -5.96 11.84
N LEU A 18 -7.33 -6.42 12.22
CA LEU A 18 -6.18 -6.58 11.32
C LEU A 18 -6.52 -7.41 10.09
N GLU A 19 -7.14 -8.57 10.29
CA GLU A 19 -7.58 -9.41 9.18
C GLU A 19 -8.59 -8.70 8.28
N ALA A 20 -9.58 -8.02 8.86
CA ALA A 20 -10.56 -7.25 8.10
C ALA A 20 -9.90 -6.18 7.23
N ILE A 21 -8.92 -5.45 7.77
CA ILE A 21 -8.19 -4.41 7.04
C ILE A 21 -7.33 -5.01 5.92
N LYS A 22 -6.56 -6.06 6.22
CA LYS A 22 -5.79 -6.81 5.21
C LYS A 22 -6.70 -7.33 4.09
N HIS A 23 -7.90 -7.79 4.44
CA HIS A 23 -8.88 -8.27 3.48
C HIS A 23 -9.48 -7.14 2.64
N GLU A 24 -9.79 -5.99 3.24
CA GLU A 24 -10.25 -4.78 2.52
C GLU A 24 -9.22 -4.33 1.50
N ILE A 25 -7.93 -4.29 1.89
CA ILE A 25 -6.83 -3.90 1.01
C ILE A 25 -6.70 -4.85 -0.18
N ARG A 26 -6.63 -6.16 0.08
CA ARG A 26 -6.60 -7.19 -0.96
C ARG A 26 -7.80 -7.12 -1.89
N LYS A 27 -9.00 -6.87 -1.34
CA LYS A 27 -10.24 -6.76 -2.12
C LYS A 27 -10.20 -5.56 -3.06
N TYR A 28 -9.68 -4.42 -2.60
CA TYR A 28 -9.51 -3.23 -3.43
C TYR A 28 -8.54 -3.50 -4.59
N ILE A 29 -7.34 -4.01 -4.30
CA ILE A 29 -6.34 -4.30 -5.34
C ILE A 29 -6.87 -5.31 -6.36
N LYS A 30 -7.53 -6.37 -5.88
CA LYS A 30 -8.13 -7.38 -6.75
C LYS A 30 -9.24 -6.80 -7.61
N ARG A 31 -10.07 -5.90 -7.07
CA ARG A 31 -11.12 -5.19 -7.82
C ARG A 31 -10.50 -4.35 -8.92
N GLU A 32 -9.43 -3.63 -8.61
CA GLU A 32 -8.82 -2.75 -9.58
C GLU A 32 -8.05 -3.50 -10.68
N ARG A 33 -7.31 -4.55 -10.32
CA ARG A 33 -6.69 -5.45 -11.31
C ARG A 33 -7.69 -6.15 -12.23
N ARG A 34 -8.94 -6.30 -11.78
CA ARG A 34 -10.05 -6.84 -12.59
C ARG A 34 -10.68 -5.79 -13.50
N ARG A 35 -10.36 -4.50 -13.34
CA ARG A 35 -10.88 -3.47 -14.24
C ARG A 35 -10.24 -3.62 -15.61
N VAL A 36 -11.04 -3.33 -16.62
CA VAL A 36 -10.58 -3.29 -18.00
C VAL A 36 -9.48 -2.24 -18.09
N LEU A 37 -8.31 -2.64 -18.58
CA LEU A 37 -7.23 -1.69 -18.80
C LEU A 37 -7.66 -0.74 -19.93
N PRO A 38 -7.56 0.59 -19.73
CA PRO A 38 -7.87 1.54 -20.81
C PRO A 38 -6.88 1.34 -21.97
N GLU A 39 -7.30 1.69 -23.19
CA GLU A 39 -6.46 1.52 -24.39
C GLU A 39 -5.08 2.19 -24.22
N GLY A 40 -4.04 1.36 -24.33
CA GLY A 40 -2.65 1.77 -24.18
C GLY A 40 -2.09 1.75 -22.76
N ALA A 41 -2.81 1.22 -21.76
CA ALA A 41 -2.22 0.82 -20.47
C ALA A 41 -1.84 -0.67 -20.50
N ASP A 42 -0.62 -1.00 -20.08
CA ASP A 42 -0.10 -2.37 -20.05
C ASP A 42 -0.33 -3.05 -18.69
N PHE A 43 -0.37 -2.25 -17.62
CA PHE A 43 -0.59 -2.75 -16.27
C PHE A 43 -1.24 -1.70 -15.36
N TRP A 44 -1.85 -2.16 -14.27
CA TRP A 44 -2.27 -1.28 -13.18
C TRP A 44 -1.12 -1.14 -12.19
N ASP A 45 -0.55 0.06 -12.11
CA ASP A 45 0.37 0.44 -11.05
C ASP A 45 -0.42 0.83 -9.79
N PHE A 46 0.16 0.61 -8.62
CA PHE A 46 -0.48 0.87 -7.33
C PHE A 46 0.46 1.70 -6.48
N ASP A 47 0.17 3.00 -6.43
CA ASP A 47 0.83 3.93 -5.53
C ASP A 47 0.29 3.68 -4.12
N CYS A 48 1.15 3.11 -3.28
CA CYS A 48 0.82 2.68 -1.94
C CYS A 48 1.54 3.59 -0.95
N ARG A 49 0.80 4.22 -0.05
CA ARG A 49 1.36 5.00 1.06
C ARG A 49 0.89 4.44 2.39
N PHE A 50 1.79 4.42 3.35
CA PHE A 50 1.51 3.88 4.67
C PHE A 50 2.22 4.70 5.75
N GLY A 51 1.55 4.94 6.86
CA GLY A 51 2.14 5.62 8.02
C GLY A 51 1.26 5.48 9.25
N THR A 52 1.71 5.98 10.39
CA THR A 52 0.88 6.10 11.59
C THR A 52 -0.23 7.16 11.44
N SER A 53 -0.02 8.12 10.54
CA SER A 53 -0.93 9.21 10.19
C SER A 53 -0.75 9.62 8.73
N GLU A 54 -1.63 10.48 8.21
CA GLU A 54 -1.49 11.01 6.83
C GLU A 54 -0.20 11.81 6.64
N GLU A 55 0.26 12.53 7.67
CA GLU A 55 1.49 13.34 7.62
C GLU A 55 2.76 12.49 7.66
N THR A 56 2.71 11.35 8.33
CA THR A 56 3.81 10.38 8.42
C THR A 56 3.70 9.27 7.37
N ALA A 57 2.77 9.40 6.41
CA ALA A 57 2.54 8.40 5.39
C ALA A 57 3.62 8.47 4.31
N GLU A 58 4.45 7.44 4.25
CA GLU A 58 5.52 7.32 3.26
C GLU A 58 5.09 6.40 2.12
N ALA A 59 5.69 6.61 0.94
CA ALA A 59 5.48 5.72 -0.19
C ALA A 59 6.14 4.37 0.11
N VAL A 60 5.34 3.30 0.10
CA VAL A 60 5.80 1.95 0.43
C VAL A 60 5.33 0.97 -0.64
N HIS A 61 6.03 -0.15 -0.77
CA HIS A 61 5.57 -1.22 -1.64
C HIS A 61 4.31 -1.89 -1.09
N LEU A 62 3.43 -2.34 -1.98
CA LEU A 62 2.25 -3.16 -1.66
C LEU A 62 2.58 -4.31 -0.69
N SER A 63 3.67 -5.02 -0.97
CA SER A 63 4.10 -6.17 -0.17
C SER A 63 4.52 -5.76 1.26
N ALA A 64 5.04 -4.54 1.43
CA ALA A 64 5.46 -4.01 2.71
C ALA A 64 4.27 -3.61 3.60
N ILE A 65 3.14 -3.17 3.03
CA ILE A 65 1.95 -2.74 3.80
C ILE A 65 1.56 -3.78 4.86
N THR A 66 1.51 -5.06 4.50
CA THR A 66 1.08 -6.11 5.45
C THR A 66 2.05 -6.21 6.63
N GLY A 67 3.36 -6.17 6.36
CA GLY A 67 4.39 -6.22 7.40
C GLY A 67 4.38 -4.98 8.29
N LEU A 68 4.18 -3.79 7.71
CA LEU A 68 4.09 -2.53 8.46
C LEU A 68 2.86 -2.50 9.38
N ILE A 69 1.71 -2.98 8.89
CA ILE A 69 0.50 -3.14 9.71
C ILE A 69 0.77 -4.07 10.90
N ASP A 70 1.37 -5.24 10.67
CA ASP A 70 1.73 -6.18 11.74
C ASP A 70 2.74 -5.55 12.71
N GLY A 71 3.68 -4.74 12.22
CA GLY A 71 4.63 -3.98 13.03
C GLY A 71 3.94 -3.00 13.98
N ILE A 72 3.12 -2.10 13.44
CA ILE A 72 2.38 -1.10 14.25
C ILE A 72 1.48 -1.80 15.27
N ALA A 73 0.80 -2.88 14.87
CA ALA A 73 -0.06 -3.62 15.79
C ALA A 73 0.71 -4.28 16.94
N LYS A 74 1.88 -4.85 16.66
CA LYS A 74 2.78 -5.41 17.69
C LYS A 74 3.34 -4.34 18.62
N GLU A 75 3.61 -3.16 18.09
CA GLU A 75 4.07 -2.00 18.87
C GLU A 75 2.96 -1.38 19.72
N GLY A 76 1.71 -1.80 19.53
CA GLY A 76 0.55 -1.24 20.24
C GLY A 76 0.08 0.09 19.68
N GLY A 77 0.37 0.37 18.40
CA GLY A 77 -0.10 1.58 17.73
C GLY A 77 -1.63 1.66 17.73
N LYS A 78 -2.14 2.87 17.95
CA LYS A 78 -3.60 3.11 18.09
C LYS A 78 -4.31 3.13 16.74
N GLN A 79 -3.63 3.62 15.71
CA GLN A 79 -4.15 3.78 14.36
C GLN A 79 -3.01 3.83 13.34
N PHE A 80 -3.37 3.66 12.07
CA PHE A 80 -2.49 3.86 10.93
C PHE A 80 -3.28 4.42 9.75
N TYR A 81 -2.57 5.10 8.85
CA TYR A 81 -3.07 5.57 7.57
C TYR A 81 -2.60 4.63 6.45
N VAL A 82 -3.50 4.32 5.53
CA VAL A 82 -3.15 3.65 4.27
C VAL A 82 -3.83 4.34 3.09
N GLU A 83 -3.05 4.54 2.05
CA GLU A 83 -3.52 5.04 0.77
C GLU A 83 -3.06 4.10 -0.33
N VAL A 84 -4.01 3.70 -1.17
CA VAL A 84 -3.75 2.85 -2.34
C VAL A 84 -4.44 3.50 -3.52
N VAL A 85 -3.66 4.12 -4.39
CA VAL A 85 -4.15 4.77 -5.61
C VAL A 85 -3.72 3.91 -6.79
N ALA A 86 -4.71 3.47 -7.56
CA ALA A 86 -4.43 2.75 -8.78
C ALA A 86 -4.23 3.72 -9.92
N LYS A 87 -3.13 3.55 -10.65
CA LYS A 87 -2.76 4.38 -11.78
C LYS A 87 -2.58 3.46 -12.99
N PRO A 88 -3.18 3.78 -14.14
CA PRO A 88 -2.90 3.04 -15.37
C PRO A 88 -1.44 3.28 -15.76
N GLY A 89 -0.62 2.24 -15.65
CA GLY A 89 0.77 2.24 -16.06
C GLY A 89 0.86 1.91 -17.55
N LYS A 90 1.56 2.75 -18.30
CA LYS A 90 1.98 2.45 -19.66
C LYS A 90 3.42 1.94 -19.60
N ARG A 91 3.71 0.76 -20.14
CA ARG A 91 5.11 0.39 -20.39
C ARG A 91 5.57 1.29 -21.54
N LYS A 92 6.19 2.43 -21.21
CA LYS A 92 7.06 3.06 -22.20
C LYS A 92 8.16 2.04 -22.53
N PRO A 93 8.44 1.73 -23.81
CA PRO A 93 9.67 1.05 -24.14
C PRO A 93 10.80 1.88 -23.53
N ARG A 94 11.65 1.22 -22.76
CA ARG A 94 12.75 1.85 -22.02
C ARG A 94 13.62 2.62 -23.01
N ALA A 95 13.41 3.94 -23.12
CA ALA A 95 14.47 4.83 -23.54
C ALA A 95 15.49 4.80 -22.40
N ALA A 96 16.74 4.53 -22.73
CA ALA A 96 17.82 4.42 -21.75
C ALA A 96 17.85 5.67 -20.85
N GLY A 97 17.59 5.49 -19.54
CA GLY A 97 18.01 6.47 -18.54
C GLY A 97 16.93 7.24 -17.76
N GLU A 98 15.89 6.60 -17.23
CA GLU A 98 15.19 7.15 -16.05
C GLU A 98 15.24 6.12 -14.89
N PRO A 99 15.80 6.51 -13.73
CA PRO A 99 16.02 5.60 -12.62
C PRO A 99 14.71 5.31 -11.89
N ALA A 100 14.52 4.03 -11.58
CA ALA A 100 13.61 3.61 -10.54
C ALA A 100 14.13 4.18 -9.21
N GLN A 101 13.37 5.07 -8.57
CA GLN A 101 13.52 5.35 -7.15
C GLN A 101 13.28 4.01 -6.40
N GLU A 102 14.08 3.52 -5.46
CA GLU A 102 15.40 3.88 -4.93
C GLU A 102 15.83 2.62 -4.15
N GLU A 103 16.85 1.90 -4.63
CA GLU A 103 17.56 0.88 -3.84
C GLU A 103 18.77 1.58 -3.22
N PRO A 104 18.99 1.55 -1.89
CA PRO A 104 20.17 2.17 -1.31
C PRO A 104 21.41 1.42 -1.82
N PRO A 105 22.48 2.13 -2.22
CA PRO A 105 23.67 1.49 -2.75
C PRO A 105 24.36 0.72 -1.63
N GLU A 106 24.61 -0.55 -1.93
CA GLU A 106 25.62 -1.39 -1.31
C GLU A 106 26.99 -0.78 -1.62
N GLU A 107 27.81 -0.49 -0.61
CA GLU A 107 29.24 -0.23 -0.80
C GLU A 107 30.04 -0.90 0.34
N ILE A 108 30.62 -2.07 -0.01
CA ILE A 108 31.87 -2.75 0.37
C ILE A 108 32.04 -3.30 1.81
#